data_AF-A0A8T3NE99-F1
#
_entry.id   AF-A0A8T3NE99-F1
#
_cell.length_a   1.000
_cell.length_b   1.000
_cell.length_c   1.000
_cell.angle_alpha   90.00
_cell.angle_beta   90.00
_cell.angle_gamma   90.00
#
_symmetry.space_group_name_H-M   'P 1'
#
loop_
_entity.id
_entity.type
_entity.pdbx_description
1 polymer ?
#
loop_
_entity_poly.entity_id
_entity_poly.type
_entity_poly.pdbx_seq_one_letter_code
_entity_poly.pdbx_strand_id
1 'polypeptide(L)'
;MLRLHKYPRTPHVEGSRPQPGDEELASVPFRTLAGRHLVVEEKLDGANVGVSFGPSGELRLQSRGHFLDGGQREQQFNFFKAWAACHQARLFEALGTRYVVYGEWLYAKHTLFYDALTHYFLEFDVLDTGTAAFLATHHRRALLVGLPVVSVPVLHAGPIPTLTHLRAMIGPSRFKSPAWHARLRDVCVAQRLDPWQVLSETDPTDTMEGLYVKVEADGRVLERYKLLRASFLDTVAQSGSHWLDRPIVPNQLRPGVDLFGELPG
;
A
#
# COMPACT_ATOMS: atom_id res chain seq x y z
N MET A 1 9.04 24.52 -11.89
CA MET A 1 9.21 24.10 -10.48
C MET A 1 8.69 22.68 -10.35
N LEU A 2 9.48 21.77 -9.76
CA LEU A 2 9.09 20.37 -9.56
C LEU A 2 7.86 20.30 -8.62
N ARG A 3 6.75 19.76 -9.10
CA ARG A 3 5.53 19.62 -8.29
C ARG A 3 5.41 18.18 -7.78
N LEU A 4 5.47 18.03 -6.46
CA LEU A 4 5.12 16.78 -5.80
C LEU A 4 3.60 16.63 -5.76
N HIS A 5 3.07 15.58 -6.37
CA HIS A 5 1.66 15.22 -6.23
C HIS A 5 1.52 14.35 -4.98
N LYS A 6 1.23 14.98 -3.83
CA LYS A 6 1.06 14.22 -2.57
C LYS A 6 -0.18 13.35 -2.65
N TYR A 7 -0.07 12.10 -2.21
CA TYR A 7 -1.25 11.25 -2.08
C TYR A 7 -2.21 11.85 -1.03
N PRO A 8 -3.52 11.95 -1.32
CA PRO A 8 -4.47 12.53 -0.38
C PRO A 8 -4.47 11.81 0.97
N ARG A 9 -4.86 12.54 2.02
CA ARG A 9 -5.19 11.91 3.30
C ARG A 9 -6.50 11.14 3.14
N THR A 10 -6.62 10.02 3.85
CA THR A 10 -7.77 9.11 3.71
C THR A 10 -8.57 9.11 5.01
N PRO A 11 -9.78 9.70 5.04
CA PRO A 11 -10.65 9.69 6.21
C PRO A 11 -11.05 8.29 6.66
N HIS A 12 -11.53 8.17 7.89
CA HIS A 12 -11.95 6.90 8.46
C HIS A 12 -13.42 6.62 8.14
N VAL A 13 -13.79 5.35 8.00
CA VAL A 13 -15.20 4.90 8.13
C VAL A 13 -15.54 4.75 9.62
N GLU A 14 -16.80 4.96 9.99
CA GLU A 14 -17.28 4.76 11.36
C GLU A 14 -16.84 3.40 11.94
N GLY A 15 -16.37 3.44 13.17
CA GLY A 15 -15.86 2.27 13.87
C GLY A 15 -14.40 1.89 13.57
N SER A 16 -13.71 2.64 12.71
CA SER A 16 -12.25 2.75 12.76
C SER A 16 -11.85 3.79 13.79
N ARG A 17 -10.81 3.55 14.59
CA ARG A 17 -10.19 4.61 15.41
C ARG A 17 -9.07 5.32 14.62
N PRO A 18 -8.75 6.58 14.94
CA PRO A 18 -7.61 7.30 14.34
C PRO A 18 -6.28 6.61 14.65
N GLN A 19 -5.32 6.75 13.73
CA GLN A 19 -3.91 6.44 13.94
C GLN A 19 -3.14 7.71 14.34
N PRO A 20 -1.93 7.60 14.93
CA PRO A 20 -1.06 8.76 15.11
C PRO A 20 -0.90 9.56 13.82
N GLY A 21 -1.17 10.86 13.91
CA GLY A 21 -1.16 11.78 12.78
C GLY A 21 -2.52 12.00 12.13
N ASP A 22 -3.55 11.19 12.39
CA ASP A 22 -4.91 11.28 11.83
C ASP A 22 -5.95 11.91 12.76
N GLU A 23 -5.51 12.62 13.79
CA GLU A 23 -6.39 13.21 14.81
C GLU A 23 -7.42 14.18 14.22
N GLU A 24 -7.07 14.83 13.10
CA GLU A 24 -7.92 15.79 12.39
C GLU A 24 -8.80 15.14 11.30
N LEU A 25 -8.63 13.85 11.01
CA LEU A 25 -9.40 13.19 9.94
C LEU A 25 -10.79 12.78 10.42
N ALA A 26 -11.80 13.14 9.63
CA ALA A 26 -13.18 12.77 9.90
C ALA A 26 -13.37 11.24 9.89
N SER A 27 -14.21 10.75 10.81
CA SER A 27 -14.82 9.42 10.73
C SER A 27 -16.23 9.57 10.12
N VAL A 28 -16.43 9.02 8.93
CA VAL A 28 -17.70 9.16 8.19
C VAL A 28 -18.67 8.03 8.55
N PRO A 29 -19.97 8.33 8.78
CA PRO A 29 -20.97 7.30 8.99
C PRO A 29 -21.14 6.39 7.77
N PHE A 30 -21.20 5.06 7.94
CA PHE A 30 -21.30 4.12 6.81
C PHE A 30 -22.58 4.34 5.99
N ARG A 31 -23.64 4.89 6.60
CA ARG A 31 -24.87 5.26 5.87
C ARG A 31 -24.65 6.19 4.68
N THR A 32 -23.55 6.95 4.63
CA THR A 32 -23.21 7.81 3.47
C THR A 32 -22.59 7.03 2.31
N LEU A 33 -22.19 5.78 2.55
CA LEU A 33 -21.60 4.85 1.59
C LEU A 33 -22.59 3.79 1.12
N ALA A 34 -23.60 3.47 1.94
CA ALA A 34 -24.60 2.45 1.65
C ALA A 34 -25.28 2.69 0.29
N GLY A 35 -25.40 1.62 -0.51
CA GLY A 35 -26.02 1.65 -1.84
C GLY A 35 -25.18 2.25 -2.97
N ARG A 36 -24.02 2.85 -2.67
CA ARG A 36 -23.08 3.36 -3.70
C ARG A 36 -22.20 2.23 -4.23
N HIS A 37 -21.60 2.40 -5.40
CA HIS A 37 -20.64 1.44 -5.92
C HIS A 37 -19.30 1.58 -5.17
N LEU A 38 -18.98 0.58 -4.33
CA LEU A 38 -17.77 0.56 -3.54
C LEU A 38 -16.75 -0.42 -4.13
N VAL A 39 -15.49 -0.01 -4.20
CA VAL A 39 -14.36 -0.93 -4.40
C VAL A 39 -13.63 -1.04 -3.08
N VAL A 40 -13.57 -2.25 -2.53
CA VAL A 40 -12.89 -2.55 -1.26
C VAL A 40 -11.63 -3.32 -1.56
N GLU A 41 -10.52 -2.83 -1.04
CA GLU A 41 -9.18 -3.41 -1.20
C GLU A 41 -8.60 -3.75 0.16
N GLU A 42 -7.74 -4.77 0.20
CA GLU A 42 -6.93 -5.04 1.39
C GLU A 42 -6.00 -3.84 1.63
N LYS A 43 -6.10 -3.22 2.80
CA LYS A 43 -5.15 -2.18 3.19
C LYS A 43 -3.89 -2.85 3.71
N LEU A 44 -2.77 -2.52 3.08
CA LEU A 44 -1.46 -3.01 3.48
C LEU A 44 -0.73 -1.97 4.33
N ASP A 45 0.19 -2.50 5.12
CA ASP A 45 0.96 -1.80 6.13
C ASP A 45 2.40 -1.64 5.64
N GLY A 46 2.66 -0.52 4.97
CA GLY A 46 3.96 -0.16 4.43
C GLY A 46 4.10 1.34 4.24
N ALA A 47 4.95 1.73 3.30
CA ALA A 47 5.22 3.12 3.00
C ALA A 47 4.53 3.54 1.70
N ASN A 48 3.71 4.59 1.75
CA ASN A 48 3.17 5.18 0.54
C ASN A 48 4.29 5.73 -0.36
N VAL A 49 4.33 5.25 -1.60
CA VAL A 49 5.24 5.73 -2.64
C VAL A 49 4.49 6.06 -3.93
N GLY A 50 5.16 6.79 -4.82
CA GLY A 50 4.64 7.09 -6.15
C GLY A 50 5.70 7.04 -7.24
N VAL A 51 5.25 6.70 -8.45
CA VAL A 51 6.02 6.70 -9.70
C VAL A 51 5.37 7.67 -10.68
N SER A 52 6.17 8.55 -11.27
CA SER A 52 5.73 9.47 -12.32
C SER A 52 6.91 9.87 -13.20
N PHE A 53 6.65 10.60 -14.27
CA PHE A 53 7.69 11.17 -15.12
C PHE A 53 7.51 12.67 -15.26
N GLY A 54 8.64 13.38 -15.32
CA GLY A 54 8.62 14.80 -15.60
C GLY A 54 8.52 15.14 -17.08
N PRO A 55 8.42 16.44 -17.42
CA PRO A 55 8.23 16.90 -18.79
C PRO A 55 9.31 16.45 -19.77
N SER A 56 10.50 16.09 -19.30
CA SER A 56 11.61 15.61 -20.14
C SER A 56 11.72 14.08 -20.17
N GLY A 57 10.73 13.38 -19.60
CA GLY A 57 10.75 11.92 -19.46
C GLY A 57 11.65 11.41 -18.33
N GLU A 58 12.07 12.29 -17.42
CA GLU A 58 12.87 11.87 -16.26
C GLU A 58 12.01 11.13 -15.24
N LEU A 59 12.47 9.96 -14.79
CA LEU A 59 11.80 9.16 -13.77
C LEU A 59 11.78 9.92 -12.44
N ARG A 60 10.61 10.01 -11.82
CA ARG A 60 10.41 10.62 -10.51
C ARG A 60 9.76 9.62 -9.58
N LEU A 61 10.50 9.31 -8.52
CA LEU A 61 10.04 8.48 -7.43
C LEU A 61 9.80 9.36 -6.21
N GLN A 62 8.74 9.08 -5.47
CA GLN A 62 8.38 9.86 -4.29
C GLN A 62 7.97 8.96 -3.13
N SER A 63 8.27 9.41 -1.91
CA SER A 63 7.51 9.02 -0.72
C SER A 63 6.26 9.90 -0.62
N ARG A 64 5.49 9.74 0.46
CA ARG A 64 4.36 10.65 0.77
C ARG A 64 4.78 12.12 0.88
N GLY A 65 5.99 12.39 1.39
CA GLY A 65 6.40 13.73 1.83
C GLY A 65 7.37 14.45 0.88
N HIS A 66 8.16 13.72 0.12
CA HIS A 66 9.27 14.23 -0.70
C HIS A 66 9.58 13.30 -1.88
N PHE A 67 10.30 13.82 -2.87
CA PHE A 67 10.93 12.99 -3.91
C PHE A 67 12.09 12.19 -3.32
N LEU A 68 12.29 10.96 -3.81
CA LEU A 68 13.35 10.07 -3.38
C LEU A 68 14.63 10.37 -4.16
N ASP A 69 15.43 11.32 -3.67
CA ASP A 69 16.63 11.84 -4.33
C ASP A 69 17.94 11.23 -3.80
N GLY A 70 17.87 10.33 -2.81
CA GLY A 70 19.02 9.63 -2.24
C GLY A 70 19.22 9.91 -0.74
N GLY A 71 20.14 9.17 -0.13
CA GLY A 71 20.54 9.38 1.26
C GLY A 71 20.32 8.17 2.16
N GLN A 72 20.95 8.21 3.35
CA GLN A 72 20.99 7.06 4.27
C GLN A 72 19.60 6.64 4.78
N ARG A 73 18.66 7.59 4.91
CA ARG A 73 17.29 7.30 5.36
C ARG A 73 16.40 6.65 4.29
N GLU A 74 16.90 6.55 3.06
CA GLU A 74 16.17 5.98 1.92
C GLU A 74 16.60 4.56 1.58
N GLN A 75 17.42 3.90 2.41
CA GLN A 75 17.91 2.54 2.16
C GLN A 75 16.79 1.54 1.89
N GLN A 76 15.66 1.67 2.59
CA GLN A 76 14.48 0.84 2.37
C GLN A 76 13.90 0.95 0.96
N PHE A 77 14.16 2.05 0.24
CA PHE A 77 13.67 2.29 -1.12
C PHE A 77 14.68 1.88 -2.21
N ASN A 78 15.84 1.32 -1.86
CA ASN A 78 16.85 0.96 -2.86
C ASN A 78 16.32 -0.03 -3.90
N PHE A 79 15.56 -1.05 -3.48
CA PHE A 79 14.93 -1.97 -4.42
C PHE A 79 13.83 -1.31 -5.25
N PHE A 80 13.07 -0.37 -4.69
CA PHE A 80 12.07 0.40 -5.45
C PHE A 80 12.72 1.24 -6.54
N LYS A 81 13.82 1.92 -6.22
CA LYS A 81 14.62 2.71 -7.17
C LYS A 81 15.20 1.85 -8.28
N ALA A 82 15.81 0.71 -7.92
CA ALA A 82 16.38 -0.22 -8.88
C ALA A 82 15.31 -0.81 -9.81
N TRP A 83 14.17 -1.24 -9.26
CA TRP A 83 13.04 -1.77 -10.01
C TRP A 83 12.49 -0.74 -11.01
N ALA A 84 12.23 0.48 -10.56
CA ALA A 84 11.67 1.53 -11.41
C ALA A 84 12.65 1.97 -12.51
N ALA A 85 13.95 1.98 -12.22
CA ALA A 85 15.00 2.24 -13.21
C ALA A 85 15.08 1.11 -14.26
N CYS A 86 15.00 -0.15 -13.83
CA CYS A 86 15.01 -1.32 -14.71
C CYS A 86 13.84 -1.27 -15.71
N HIS A 87 12.66 -0.88 -15.24
CA HIS A 87 11.43 -0.87 -16.04
C HIS A 87 11.06 0.51 -16.58
N GLN A 88 11.97 1.47 -16.54
CA GLN A 88 11.70 2.88 -16.82
C GLN A 88 11.07 3.10 -18.18
N ALA A 89 11.58 2.45 -19.23
CA ALA A 89 11.09 2.63 -20.60
C ALA A 89 9.61 2.20 -20.73
N ARG A 90 9.25 1.02 -20.22
CA ARG A 90 7.88 0.49 -20.26
C ARG A 90 6.94 1.35 -19.40
N LEU A 91 7.40 1.76 -18.22
CA LEU A 91 6.64 2.65 -17.36
C LEU A 91 6.40 4.01 -18.05
N PHE A 92 7.40 4.57 -18.73
CA PHE A 92 7.25 5.83 -19.45
C PHE A 92 6.29 5.71 -20.63
N GLU A 93 6.36 4.62 -21.40
CA GLU A 93 5.46 4.36 -22.52
C GLU A 93 3.98 4.40 -22.10
N ALA A 94 3.66 3.79 -20.95
CA ALA A 94 2.29 3.76 -20.44
C ALA A 94 1.88 5.05 -19.71
N LEU A 95 2.73 5.58 -18.83
CA LEU A 95 2.37 6.70 -17.94
C LEU A 95 2.53 8.06 -18.62
N GLY A 96 3.46 8.15 -19.57
CA GLY A 96 3.96 9.42 -20.10
C GLY A 96 4.27 10.40 -18.97
N THR A 97 4.00 11.68 -19.22
CA THR A 97 4.11 12.75 -18.21
C THR A 97 2.77 13.09 -17.57
N ARG A 98 1.75 12.24 -17.79
CA ARG A 98 0.35 12.52 -17.41
C ARG A 98 -0.05 11.82 -16.12
N TYR A 99 0.41 10.60 -15.89
CA TYR A 99 -0.07 9.77 -14.79
C TYR A 99 0.93 9.72 -13.64
N VAL A 100 0.39 9.70 -12.41
CA VAL A 100 1.14 9.36 -11.19
C VAL A 100 0.55 8.08 -10.64
N VAL A 101 1.35 7.03 -10.59
CA VAL A 101 0.96 5.75 -9.98
C VAL A 101 1.34 5.76 -8.52
N TYR A 102 0.38 5.48 -7.64
CA TYR A 102 0.60 5.34 -6.20
C TYR A 102 0.47 3.89 -5.78
N GLY A 103 1.31 3.49 -4.84
CA GLY A 103 1.26 2.16 -4.27
C GLY A 103 1.87 2.12 -2.88
N GLU A 104 1.72 0.96 -2.27
CA GLU A 104 2.32 0.64 -1.00
C GLU A 104 3.66 -0.05 -1.24
N TRP A 105 4.73 0.51 -0.68
CA TRP A 105 6.05 -0.08 -0.64
C TRP A 105 6.21 -0.90 0.63
N LEU A 106 6.45 -2.20 0.46
CA LEU A 106 6.32 -3.21 1.50
C LEU A 106 7.64 -3.92 1.79
N TYR A 107 8.79 -3.38 1.36
CA TYR A 107 10.06 -4.03 1.63
C TYR A 107 10.35 -4.08 3.14
N ALA A 108 10.32 -2.94 3.82
CA ALA A 108 10.49 -2.89 5.26
C ALA A 108 9.18 -3.26 5.96
N LYS A 109 9.24 -4.20 6.92
CA LYS A 109 8.16 -4.51 7.85
C LYS A 109 7.86 -3.28 8.72
N HIS A 110 6.59 -2.92 8.81
CA HIS A 110 6.08 -1.94 9.76
C HIS A 110 5.55 -2.67 11.01
N THR A 111 4.24 -2.73 11.21
CA THR A 111 3.57 -3.44 12.28
C THR A 111 3.26 -4.89 11.87
N LEU A 112 2.87 -5.12 10.63
CA LEU A 112 2.64 -6.45 10.05
C LEU A 112 3.90 -6.97 9.32
N PHE A 113 4.18 -8.26 9.50
CA PHE A 113 5.13 -9.00 8.67
C PHE A 113 4.39 -9.81 7.62
N TYR A 114 4.80 -9.65 6.36
CA TYR A 114 4.29 -10.38 5.21
C TYR A 114 5.36 -11.35 4.70
N ASP A 115 4.98 -12.60 4.44
CA ASP A 115 5.89 -13.64 3.97
C ASP A 115 5.52 -14.21 2.58
N ALA A 116 4.47 -13.68 1.96
CA ALA A 116 3.95 -14.16 0.68
C ALA A 116 3.60 -13.03 -0.30
N LEU A 117 4.34 -11.91 -0.27
CA LEU A 117 4.10 -10.76 -1.15
C LEU A 117 4.22 -11.14 -2.63
N THR A 118 3.30 -10.66 -3.46
CA THR A 118 3.38 -10.82 -4.93
C THR A 118 4.34 -9.84 -5.58
N HIS A 119 4.61 -8.73 -4.91
CA HIS A 119 5.58 -7.70 -5.28
C HIS A 119 5.83 -6.82 -4.04
N TYR A 120 6.96 -6.11 -3.97
CA TYR A 120 7.19 -5.13 -2.89
C TYR A 120 6.46 -3.80 -3.11
N PHE A 121 6.19 -3.43 -4.36
CA PHE A 121 5.36 -2.29 -4.72
C PHE A 121 4.00 -2.77 -5.18
N LEU A 122 2.95 -2.51 -4.39
CA LEU A 122 1.57 -2.86 -4.74
C LEU A 122 0.75 -1.61 -5.02
N GLU A 123 0.34 -1.44 -6.27
CA GLU A 123 -0.39 -0.27 -6.75
C GLU A 123 -1.84 -0.25 -6.25
N PHE A 124 -2.31 0.92 -5.82
CA PHE A 124 -3.68 1.08 -5.30
C PHE A 124 -4.43 2.29 -5.88
N ASP A 125 -3.73 3.26 -6.49
CA ASP A 125 -4.35 4.42 -7.11
C ASP A 125 -3.51 4.97 -8.27
N VAL A 126 -4.19 5.63 -9.21
CA VAL A 126 -3.53 6.39 -10.29
C VAL A 126 -4.19 7.75 -10.43
N LEU A 127 -3.41 8.82 -10.29
CA LEU A 127 -3.84 10.19 -10.58
C LEU A 127 -3.60 10.51 -12.05
N ASP A 128 -4.65 10.95 -12.74
CA ASP A 128 -4.56 11.65 -14.00
C ASP A 128 -4.35 13.15 -13.72
N THR A 129 -3.14 13.65 -13.98
CA THR A 129 -2.82 15.06 -13.74
C THR A 129 -3.50 16.02 -14.71
N GLY A 130 -3.95 15.54 -15.88
CA GLY A 130 -4.67 16.36 -16.85
C GLY A 130 -6.11 16.66 -16.43
N THR A 131 -6.76 15.72 -15.72
CA THR A 131 -8.14 15.89 -15.21
C THR A 131 -8.20 16.15 -13.71
N ALA A 132 -7.08 16.05 -13.00
CA ALA A 132 -6.98 16.05 -11.55
C ALA A 132 -7.85 14.98 -10.87
N ALA A 133 -8.21 13.93 -11.59
CA ALA A 133 -9.04 12.84 -11.11
C ALA A 133 -8.22 11.57 -10.89
N PHE A 134 -8.62 10.79 -9.90
CA PHE A 134 -8.09 9.44 -9.71
C PHE A 134 -8.89 8.45 -10.56
N LEU A 135 -8.19 7.56 -11.25
CA LEU A 135 -8.81 6.58 -12.15
C LEU A 135 -9.56 5.51 -11.35
N ALA A 136 -10.77 5.15 -11.79
CA ALA A 136 -11.46 3.98 -11.27
C ALA A 136 -10.65 2.70 -11.48
N THR A 137 -10.98 1.65 -10.72
CA THR A 137 -10.18 0.43 -10.62
C THR A 137 -10.05 -0.33 -11.93
N HIS A 138 -11.04 -0.29 -12.80
CA HIS A 138 -10.93 -0.89 -14.13
C HIS A 138 -10.03 -0.07 -15.07
N HIS A 139 -10.05 1.27 -14.97
CA HIS A 139 -9.20 2.15 -15.78
C HIS A 139 -7.72 2.07 -15.38
N ARG A 140 -7.41 2.02 -14.08
CA ARG A 140 -6.01 1.82 -13.63
C ARG A 140 -5.47 0.45 -14.09
N ARG A 141 -6.28 -0.62 -14.01
CA ARG A 141 -5.90 -1.95 -14.54
C ARG A 141 -5.65 -1.94 -16.04
N ALA A 142 -6.50 -1.25 -16.81
CA ALA A 142 -6.31 -1.11 -18.24
C ALA A 142 -5.04 -0.31 -18.59
N LEU A 143 -4.71 0.73 -17.82
CA LEU A 143 -3.48 1.51 -18.00
C LEU A 143 -2.22 0.69 -17.70
N LEU A 144 -2.28 -0.19 -16.70
CA LEU A 144 -1.13 -0.94 -16.19
C LEU A 144 -0.99 -2.34 -16.79
N VAL A 145 -1.87 -2.72 -17.73
CA VAL A 145 -1.84 -4.04 -18.37
C VAL A 145 -0.50 -4.28 -19.04
N GLY A 146 0.10 -5.44 -18.80
CA GLY A 146 1.41 -5.81 -19.37
C GLY A 146 2.60 -5.04 -18.79
N LEU A 147 2.43 -4.18 -17.78
CA LEU A 147 3.54 -3.59 -17.02
C LEU A 147 3.90 -4.49 -15.84
N PRO A 148 5.14 -4.40 -15.31
CA PRO A 148 5.57 -5.14 -14.13
C PRO A 148 5.01 -4.54 -12.83
N VAL A 149 3.75 -4.11 -12.83
CA VAL A 149 3.06 -3.48 -11.70
C VAL A 149 1.93 -4.40 -11.26
N VAL A 150 1.95 -4.78 -9.99
CA VAL A 150 0.91 -5.60 -9.38
C VAL A 150 0.02 -4.71 -8.50
N SER A 151 -1.30 -4.80 -8.66
CA SER A 151 -2.23 -4.05 -7.83
C SER A 151 -2.49 -4.73 -6.47
N VAL A 152 -2.88 -3.94 -5.48
CA VAL A 152 -3.45 -4.47 -4.23
C VAL A 152 -4.69 -5.34 -4.50
N PRO A 153 -4.96 -6.36 -3.66
CA PRO A 153 -6.12 -7.24 -3.86
C PRO A 153 -7.44 -6.50 -3.67
N VAL A 154 -8.33 -6.61 -4.68
CA VAL A 154 -9.74 -6.19 -4.55
C VAL A 154 -10.51 -7.32 -3.88
N LEU A 155 -11.12 -7.01 -2.75
CA LEU A 155 -11.94 -7.94 -1.95
C LEU A 155 -13.42 -7.88 -2.35
N HIS A 156 -13.90 -6.72 -2.80
CA HIS A 156 -15.27 -6.52 -3.24
C HIS A 156 -15.38 -5.37 -4.24
N ALA A 157 -16.31 -5.48 -5.19
CA ALA A 157 -16.70 -4.41 -6.10
C ALA A 157 -18.23 -4.40 -6.24
N GLY A 158 -18.87 -3.31 -5.88
CA GLY A 158 -20.32 -3.15 -5.90
C GLY A 158 -20.89 -2.55 -4.61
N PRO A 159 -22.21 -2.45 -4.49
CA PRO A 159 -22.85 -1.94 -3.28
C PRO A 159 -22.62 -2.86 -2.08
N ILE A 160 -22.53 -2.27 -0.89
CA ILE A 160 -22.47 -2.97 0.39
C ILE A 160 -23.63 -2.48 1.26
N PRO A 161 -24.46 -3.40 1.82
CA PRO A 161 -25.70 -3.00 2.48
C PRO A 161 -25.48 -2.45 3.89
N THR A 162 -24.51 -2.98 4.65
CA THR A 162 -24.29 -2.57 6.05
C THR A 162 -22.81 -2.55 6.43
N LEU A 163 -22.49 -1.80 7.49
CA LEU A 163 -21.15 -1.78 8.08
C LEU A 163 -20.68 -3.18 8.51
N THR A 164 -21.59 -4.05 8.96
CA THR A 164 -21.28 -5.44 9.31
C THR A 164 -20.72 -6.21 8.11
N HIS A 165 -21.30 -6.03 6.92
CA HIS A 165 -20.80 -6.66 5.70
C HIS A 165 -19.41 -6.14 5.31
N LEU A 166 -19.18 -4.83 5.44
CA LEU A 166 -17.85 -4.25 5.23
C LEU A 166 -16.84 -4.84 6.22
N ARG A 167 -17.17 -4.87 7.51
CA ARG A 167 -16.30 -5.43 8.57
C ARG A 167 -16.00 -6.91 8.39
N ALA A 168 -16.95 -7.69 7.88
CA ALA A 168 -16.77 -9.12 7.64
C ALA A 168 -15.70 -9.42 6.57
N MET A 169 -15.28 -8.42 5.79
CA MET A 169 -14.16 -8.56 4.84
C MET A 169 -12.79 -8.48 5.52
N ILE A 170 -12.72 -8.01 6.77
CA ILE A 170 -11.49 -8.06 7.57
C ILE A 170 -11.28 -9.50 8.03
N GLY A 171 -10.23 -10.13 7.51
CA GLY A 171 -9.84 -11.49 7.84
C GLY A 171 -8.32 -11.69 7.65
N PRO A 172 -7.86 -12.94 7.51
CA PRO A 172 -6.45 -13.23 7.22
C PRO A 172 -5.96 -12.42 6.02
N SER A 173 -4.78 -11.80 6.16
CA SER A 173 -4.12 -11.10 5.07
C SER A 173 -3.78 -12.07 3.94
N ARG A 174 -3.93 -11.63 2.68
CA ARG A 174 -3.56 -12.44 1.51
C ARG A 174 -2.05 -12.65 1.39
N PHE A 175 -1.24 -11.96 2.20
CA PHE A 175 0.22 -11.98 2.15
C PHE A 175 0.86 -12.55 3.43
N LYS A 176 0.07 -13.16 4.31
CA LYS A 176 0.53 -13.91 5.48
C LYS A 176 0.17 -15.39 5.33
N SER A 177 1.16 -16.24 5.10
CA SER A 177 1.00 -17.69 5.07
C SER A 177 0.87 -18.26 6.49
N PRO A 178 0.37 -19.50 6.68
CA PRO A 178 0.38 -20.15 8.00
C PRO A 178 1.79 -20.25 8.65
N ALA A 179 2.86 -20.14 7.85
CA ALA A 179 4.25 -20.22 8.32
C ALA A 179 4.87 -18.85 8.65
N TRP A 180 4.12 -17.74 8.55
CA TRP A 180 4.67 -16.38 8.65
C TRP A 180 5.50 -16.13 9.92
N HIS A 181 5.09 -16.69 11.06
CA HIS A 181 5.83 -16.60 12.32
C HIS A 181 7.20 -17.28 12.26
N ALA A 182 7.26 -18.47 11.65
CA ALA A 182 8.53 -19.19 11.47
C ALA A 182 9.43 -18.41 10.50
N ARG A 183 8.86 -17.90 9.40
CA ARG A 183 9.57 -17.07 8.42
C ARG A 183 10.13 -15.78 9.05
N LEU A 184 9.39 -15.13 9.94
CA LEU A 184 9.88 -13.95 10.65
C LEU A 184 11.11 -14.30 11.51
N ARG A 185 11.09 -15.43 12.22
CA ARG A 185 12.24 -15.89 13.00
C ARG A 185 13.44 -16.19 12.12
N ASP A 186 13.24 -16.85 10.98
CA ASP A 186 14.31 -17.13 10.01
C ASP A 186 14.96 -15.83 9.52
N VAL A 187 14.14 -14.82 9.20
CA VAL A 187 14.63 -13.48 8.79
C VAL A 187 15.42 -12.82 9.92
N CYS A 188 14.94 -12.89 11.17
CA CYS A 188 15.67 -12.33 12.32
C CYS A 188 17.05 -12.98 12.48
N VAL A 189 17.13 -14.30 12.40
CA VAL A 189 18.41 -15.04 12.46
C VAL A 189 19.34 -14.64 11.32
N ALA A 190 18.83 -14.58 10.08
CA ALA A 190 19.62 -14.20 8.91
C ALA A 190 20.16 -12.77 9.00
N GLN A 191 19.39 -11.85 9.58
CA GLN A 191 19.75 -10.45 9.77
C GLN A 191 20.49 -10.17 11.10
N ARG A 192 20.74 -11.21 11.92
CA ARG A 192 21.35 -11.09 13.26
C ARG A 192 20.58 -10.14 14.19
N LEU A 193 19.26 -10.16 14.10
CA LEU A 193 18.33 -9.42 14.97
C LEU A 193 17.82 -10.33 16.08
N ASP A 194 17.48 -9.75 17.24
CA ASP A 194 16.83 -10.49 18.32
C ASP A 194 15.38 -10.86 17.93
N PRO A 195 15.05 -12.15 17.73
CA PRO A 195 13.71 -12.55 17.35
C PRO A 195 12.65 -12.19 18.40
N TRP A 196 13.01 -12.14 19.69
CA TRP A 196 12.07 -11.82 20.76
C TRP A 196 11.63 -10.37 20.69
N GLN A 197 12.59 -9.45 20.54
CA GLN A 197 12.30 -8.05 20.33
C GLN A 197 11.42 -7.84 19.09
N VAL A 198 11.83 -8.37 17.93
CA VAL A 198 11.08 -8.19 16.67
C VAL A 198 9.66 -8.75 16.77
N LEU A 199 9.46 -9.92 17.40
CA LEU A 199 8.13 -10.49 17.61
C LEU A 199 7.27 -9.62 18.52
N SER A 200 7.83 -9.02 19.59
CA SER A 200 7.09 -8.09 20.47
C SER A 200 6.65 -6.80 19.75
N GLU A 201 7.38 -6.44 18.69
CA GLU A 201 7.15 -5.28 17.82
C GLU A 201 6.31 -5.64 16.57
N THR A 202 5.73 -6.84 16.52
CA THR A 202 4.94 -7.34 15.39
C THR A 202 3.52 -7.64 15.83
N ASP A 203 2.55 -7.31 14.99
CA ASP A 203 1.18 -7.78 15.21
C ASP A 203 1.12 -9.31 15.19
N PRO A 204 0.62 -9.95 16.27
CA PRO A 204 0.71 -11.39 16.44
C PRO A 204 -0.34 -12.17 15.63
N THR A 205 -1.24 -11.47 14.94
CA THR A 205 -2.33 -12.09 14.16
C THR A 205 -1.96 -12.21 12.69
N ASP A 206 -2.56 -13.16 11.98
CA ASP A 206 -2.50 -13.24 10.52
C ASP A 206 -3.48 -12.28 9.81
N THR A 207 -4.32 -11.59 10.58
CA THR A 207 -5.33 -10.65 10.08
C THR A 207 -4.69 -9.42 9.42
N MET A 208 -5.22 -9.01 8.26
CA MET A 208 -4.88 -7.75 7.60
C MET A 208 -5.01 -6.52 8.52
N GLU A 209 -4.35 -5.42 8.19
CA GLU A 209 -4.49 -4.15 8.94
C GLU A 209 -5.95 -3.64 8.89
N GLY A 210 -6.59 -3.79 7.73
CA GLY A 210 -7.93 -3.29 7.50
C GLY A 210 -8.25 -3.17 6.02
N LEU A 211 -9.19 -2.28 5.72
CA LEU A 211 -9.75 -2.10 4.39
C LEU A 211 -9.50 -0.69 3.88
N TYR A 212 -9.20 -0.60 2.60
CA TYR A 212 -9.24 0.62 1.83
C TYR A 212 -10.51 0.62 0.99
N VAL A 213 -11.33 1.67 1.11
CA VAL A 213 -12.68 1.72 0.53
C VAL A 213 -12.77 2.92 -0.39
N LYS A 214 -13.02 2.67 -1.67
CA LYS A 214 -13.23 3.69 -2.69
C LYS A 214 -14.70 3.74 -3.07
N VAL A 215 -15.22 4.95 -3.24
CA VAL A 215 -16.45 5.15 -4.02
C VAL A 215 -16.05 5.46 -5.45
N GLU A 216 -16.47 4.62 -6.39
CA GLU A 216 -16.17 4.81 -7.81
C GLU A 216 -17.45 5.09 -8.61
N ALA A 217 -17.38 6.08 -9.49
CA ALA A 217 -18.42 6.39 -10.47
C ALA A 217 -17.79 7.12 -11.67
N ASP A 218 -18.42 7.02 -12.84
CA ASP A 218 -18.00 7.73 -14.06
C ASP A 218 -16.51 7.53 -14.41
N GLY A 219 -16.00 6.31 -14.19
CA GLY A 219 -14.62 5.96 -14.47
C GLY A 219 -13.57 6.57 -13.53
N ARG A 220 -13.99 7.11 -12.38
CA ARG A 220 -13.13 7.81 -11.41
C ARG A 220 -13.37 7.36 -9.97
N VAL A 221 -12.36 7.57 -9.12
CA VAL A 221 -12.50 7.51 -7.66
C VAL A 221 -13.00 8.86 -7.16
N LEU A 222 -14.22 8.90 -6.62
CA LEU A 222 -14.83 10.12 -6.09
C LEU A 222 -14.41 10.37 -4.64
N GLU A 223 -14.43 9.31 -3.84
CA GLU A 223 -14.17 9.35 -2.42
C GLU A 223 -13.33 8.14 -2.00
N ARG A 224 -12.57 8.30 -0.91
CA ARG A 224 -11.71 7.26 -0.36
C ARG A 224 -11.78 7.27 1.15
N TYR A 225 -11.78 6.08 1.74
CA TYR A 225 -11.86 5.85 3.16
C TYR A 225 -11.00 4.68 3.59
N LYS A 226 -10.72 4.62 4.89
CA LYS A 226 -10.09 3.46 5.51
C LYS A 226 -10.89 2.95 6.70
N LEU A 227 -10.91 1.64 6.88
CA LEU A 227 -11.46 0.97 8.05
C LEU A 227 -10.37 0.07 8.63
N LEU A 228 -9.82 0.45 9.77
CA LEU A 228 -8.73 -0.28 10.42
C LEU A 228 -9.27 -1.10 11.56
N ARG A 229 -8.74 -2.32 11.75
CA ARG A 229 -9.15 -3.14 12.90
C ARG A 229 -8.56 -2.58 14.20
N ALA A 230 -9.33 -2.66 15.28
CA ALA A 230 -8.93 -2.08 16.56
C ALA A 230 -7.62 -2.66 17.10
N SER A 231 -7.45 -3.98 17.06
CA SER A 231 -6.25 -4.65 17.58
C SER A 231 -4.96 -4.23 16.87
N PHE A 232 -5.03 -3.84 15.59
CA PHE A 232 -3.86 -3.35 14.85
C PHE A 232 -3.41 -1.99 15.41
N LEU A 233 -4.37 -1.12 15.70
CA LEU A 233 -4.12 0.19 16.29
C LEU A 233 -3.55 0.06 17.71
N ASP A 234 -4.06 -0.90 18.47
CA ASP A 234 -3.52 -1.22 19.80
C ASP A 234 -2.06 -1.68 19.69
N THR A 235 -1.70 -2.51 18.71
CA THR A 235 -0.30 -2.90 18.44
C THR A 235 0.56 -1.71 18.06
N VAL A 236 0.11 -0.84 17.16
CA VAL A 236 0.84 0.38 16.78
C VAL A 236 1.13 1.24 18.01
N ALA A 237 0.17 1.41 18.91
CA ALA A 237 0.32 2.20 20.13
C ALA A 237 1.24 1.53 21.16
N GLN A 238 1.16 0.20 21.33
CA GLN A 238 1.94 -0.56 22.31
C GLN A 238 3.41 -0.73 21.92
N SER A 239 3.72 -0.67 20.63
CA SER A 239 5.05 -0.97 20.14
C SER A 239 6.13 0.06 20.55
N GLY A 240 5.75 1.21 21.14
CA GLY A 240 6.63 2.11 21.89
C GLY A 240 7.68 2.91 21.11
N SER A 241 7.98 2.52 19.86
CA SER A 241 8.91 3.20 18.95
C SER A 241 8.29 3.36 17.55
N HIS A 242 8.74 4.32 16.74
CA HIS A 242 8.32 4.39 15.35
C HIS A 242 9.08 3.34 14.53
N TRP A 243 8.45 2.70 13.54
CA TRP A 243 9.09 1.64 12.74
C TRP A 243 10.36 2.12 12.01
N LEU A 244 10.42 3.42 11.66
CA LEU A 244 11.60 4.07 11.08
C LEU A 244 12.83 4.06 11.99
N ASP A 245 12.64 3.94 13.30
CA ASP A 245 13.72 3.94 14.30
C ASP A 245 14.25 2.52 14.57
N ARG A 246 13.68 1.52 13.91
CA ARG A 246 14.02 0.10 14.09
C ARG A 246 14.92 -0.39 12.95
N PRO A 247 15.70 -1.46 13.18
CA PRO A 247 16.37 -2.16 12.09
C PRO A 247 15.37 -2.62 11.02
N ILE A 248 15.77 -2.56 9.74
CA ILE A 248 14.94 -3.03 8.64
C ILE A 248 14.79 -4.55 8.74
N VAL A 249 13.57 -5.02 8.97
CA VAL A 249 13.18 -6.42 8.79
C VAL A 249 12.51 -6.54 7.42
N PRO A 250 13.14 -7.21 6.42
CA PRO A 250 12.55 -7.31 5.10
C PRO A 250 11.35 -8.26 5.11
N ASN A 251 10.19 -7.81 4.63
CA ASN A 251 9.10 -8.71 4.25
C ASN A 251 9.58 -9.64 3.12
N GLN A 252 8.91 -10.77 2.96
CA GLN A 252 9.31 -11.79 1.97
C GLN A 252 8.31 -11.83 0.81
N LEU A 253 8.87 -12.02 -0.38
CA LEU A 253 8.12 -12.34 -1.57
C LEU A 253 7.70 -13.82 -1.52
N ARG A 254 6.55 -14.14 -2.11
CA ARG A 254 6.19 -15.54 -2.35
C ARG A 254 7.20 -16.18 -3.33
N PRO A 255 7.39 -17.52 -3.27
CA PRO A 255 8.28 -18.20 -4.20
C PRO A 255 7.95 -17.90 -5.68
N GLY A 256 9.00 -17.72 -6.48
CA GLY A 256 8.89 -17.50 -7.93
C GLY A 256 8.55 -16.07 -8.36
N VAL A 257 8.46 -15.10 -7.43
CA VAL A 257 8.37 -13.68 -7.83
C VAL A 257 9.75 -13.20 -8.27
N ASP A 258 9.81 -12.71 -9.51
CA ASP A 258 10.93 -11.96 -10.04
C ASP A 258 10.52 -10.49 -10.19
N LEU A 259 11.19 -9.60 -9.46
CA LEU A 259 10.92 -8.16 -9.54
C LEU A 259 11.43 -7.56 -10.85
N PHE A 260 12.47 -8.14 -11.43
CA PHE A 260 13.19 -7.59 -12.58
C PHE A 260 12.84 -8.30 -13.90
N GLY A 261 12.20 -9.47 -13.79
CA GLY A 261 11.64 -10.20 -14.92
C GLY A 261 10.32 -9.64 -15.43
N GLU A 262 9.78 -10.28 -16.47
CA GLU A 262 8.43 -9.99 -16.95
C GLU A 262 7.40 -10.67 -16.04
N LEU A 263 6.28 -9.98 -15.75
CA LEU A 263 5.17 -10.65 -15.09
C LEU A 263 4.62 -11.75 -16.02
N PRO A 264 4.28 -12.95 -15.51
CA PRO A 264 3.57 -13.93 -16.31
C PRO A 264 2.28 -13.31 -16.85
N GLY A 265 2.11 -13.32 -18.17
CA GLY A 265 0.93 -12.79 -18.86
C GLY A 265 -0.36 -13.52 -18.53
#